data_AF-A0AAN7BGD6-F1
#
_entry.id   AF-A0AAN7BGD6-F1
#
_cell.length_a   1.000
_cell.length_b   1.000
_cell.length_c   1.000
_cell.angle_alpha   90.00
_cell.angle_beta   90.00
_cell.angle_gamma   90.00
#
_symmetry.space_group_name_H-M   'P 1'
#
loop_
_entity.id
_entity.type
_entity.pdbx_description
1 polymer ?
#
loop_
_entity_poly.entity_id
_entity_poly.type
_entity_poly.pdbx_seq_one_letter_code
_entity_poly.pdbx_strand_id
1 'polypeptide(L)'
;MPELNNCYEKHQDCPTRHSSELPRRVLDVGSPSEMSCRLRLYQPERNQTGEYVALSYCWGPAGQNLVTTTSNIDLHLDAINKDQLPKAISDAI
;
A
#
# COMPACT_ATOMS: atom_id res chain seq x y z
N MET A 1 2.05 10.12 -6.23
CA MET A 1 2.86 10.09 -5.00
C MET A 1 3.98 11.13 -5.07
N PRO A 2 3.70 12.43 -4.85
CA PRO A 2 4.71 13.49 -4.95
C PRO A 2 5.81 13.37 -3.88
N GLU A 3 5.46 12.93 -2.67
CA GLU A 3 6.41 12.76 -1.56
C GLU A 3 7.49 11.71 -1.86
N LEU A 4 7.13 10.62 -2.55
CA LEU A 4 8.06 9.57 -2.91
C LEU A 4 9.06 10.02 -3.98
N ASN A 5 8.57 10.75 -4.99
CA ASN A 5 9.44 11.35 -6.02
C ASN A 5 10.44 12.32 -5.37
N ASN A 6 10.01 13.11 -4.39
CA ASN A 6 10.91 14.01 -3.67
C ASN A 6 12.06 13.27 -2.96
N CYS A 7 11.80 12.12 -2.32
CA CYS A 7 12.88 11.31 -1.72
C CYS A 7 13.82 10.76 -2.79
N TYR A 8 13.32 10.27 -3.93
CA TYR A 8 14.18 9.76 -5.01
C TYR A 8 15.04 10.84 -5.69
N GLU A 9 14.51 12.06 -5.80
CA GLU A 9 15.18 13.13 -6.56
C GLU A 9 16.06 14.03 -5.69
N LYS A 10 15.74 14.21 -4.40
CA LYS A 10 16.37 15.24 -3.56
C LYS A 10 17.14 14.72 -2.36
N HIS A 11 16.92 13.47 -1.93
CA HIS A 11 17.56 12.95 -0.72
C HIS A 11 18.73 12.04 -1.11
N GLN A 12 19.95 12.46 -0.80
CA GLN A 12 21.18 11.74 -1.18
C GLN A 12 21.36 10.43 -0.40
N ASP A 13 20.83 10.37 0.83
CA ASP A 13 20.85 9.19 1.69
C ASP A 13 19.62 8.27 1.51
N CYS A 14 18.61 8.69 0.72
CA CYS A 14 17.48 7.82 0.40
C CYS A 14 17.91 6.71 -0.57
N PRO A 15 17.38 5.48 -0.44
CA PRO A 15 17.57 4.46 -1.45
C PRO A 15 16.98 4.90 -2.78
N THR A 16 17.69 4.64 -3.87
CA THR A 16 17.21 4.89 -5.22
C THR A 16 16.06 3.96 -5.57
N ARG A 17 15.29 4.36 -6.58
CA ARG A 17 14.16 3.61 -7.10
C ARG A 17 14.61 2.20 -7.53
N HIS A 18 14.07 1.16 -6.89
CA HIS A 18 14.47 -0.23 -7.12
C HIS A 18 13.26 -1.16 -7.10
N SER A 19 13.26 -2.15 -8.01
CA SER A 19 12.24 -3.21 -8.06
C SER A 19 12.68 -4.40 -7.22
N SER A 20 11.92 -4.74 -6.19
CA SER A 20 12.20 -5.88 -5.30
C SER A 20 11.10 -6.93 -5.42
N GLU A 21 11.38 -8.15 -4.97
CA GLU A 21 10.35 -9.17 -4.81
C GLU A 21 9.22 -8.64 -3.92
N LEU A 22 7.99 -8.72 -4.42
CA LEU A 22 6.82 -8.22 -3.72
C LEU A 22 6.49 -9.17 -2.55
N PRO A 23 6.11 -8.62 -1.38
CA PRO A 23 5.55 -9.41 -0.31
C PRO A 23 4.33 -10.22 -0.77
N ARG A 24 3.97 -11.28 -0.03
CA ARG A 24 2.81 -12.15 -0.36
C ARG A 24 1.52 -11.38 -0.64
N ARG A 25 1.36 -10.21 -0.03
CA ARG A 25 0.22 -9.32 -0.21
C ARG A 25 0.71 -7.89 -0.09
N VAL A 26 0.29 -7.04 -1.01
CA VAL A 26 0.57 -5.60 -1.01
C VAL A 26 -0.73 -4.84 -1.24
N LEU A 27 -0.74 -3.56 -0.87
CA LEU A 27 -1.88 -2.69 -1.11
C LEU A 27 -1.69 -2.00 -2.47
N ASP A 28 -2.61 -2.26 -3.40
CA ASP A 28 -2.68 -1.54 -4.66
C ASP A 28 -3.49 -0.26 -4.41
N VAL A 29 -2.78 0.86 -4.37
CA VAL A 29 -3.33 2.21 -4.13
C VAL A 29 -3.81 2.88 -5.42
N GLY A 30 -3.58 2.22 -6.57
CA GLY A 30 -3.94 2.72 -7.88
C GLY A 30 -3.12 3.92 -8.36
N SER A 31 -3.36 4.29 -9.62
CA SER A 31 -2.76 5.48 -10.23
C SER A 31 -3.70 6.69 -10.09
N PRO A 32 -3.18 7.89 -9.78
CA PRO A 32 -3.99 9.11 -9.71
C PRO A 32 -4.65 9.49 -11.05
N SER A 33 -4.20 8.88 -12.15
CA SER A 33 -4.71 9.10 -13.50
C SER A 33 -5.91 8.22 -13.88
N GLU A 34 -6.22 7.20 -13.08
CA GLU A 34 -7.31 6.25 -13.38
C GLU A 34 -8.54 6.54 -12.51
N MET A 35 -9.61 7.02 -13.15
CA MET A 35 -10.90 7.34 -12.51
C MET A 35 -11.56 6.15 -11.79
N SER A 36 -11.10 4.92 -12.08
CA SER A 36 -11.64 3.67 -11.51
C SER A 36 -10.67 2.95 -10.56
N CYS A 37 -9.56 3.58 -10.18
CA CYS A 37 -8.62 2.96 -9.26
C CYS A 37 -9.22 2.80 -7.86
N ARG A 38 -9.60 1.57 -7.53
CA ARG A 38 -10.06 1.17 -6.21
C ARG A 38 -8.86 0.71 -5.40
N LEU A 39 -8.75 1.23 -4.19
CA LEU A 39 -7.84 0.68 -3.19
C LEU A 39 -8.17 -0.80 -3.02
N ARG A 40 -7.21 -1.70 -3.16
CA ARG A 40 -7.45 -3.14 -2.98
C ARG A 40 -6.21 -3.86 -2.50
N LEU A 41 -6.42 -5.05 -1.96
CA LEU A 41 -5.37 -6.00 -1.72
C LEU A 41 -4.93 -6.61 -3.05
N TYR A 42 -3.63 -6.63 -3.31
CA TYR A 42 -3.05 -7.32 -4.45
C TYR A 42 -2.19 -8.48 -3.97
N GLN A 43 -2.40 -9.65 -4.58
CA GLN A 43 -1.64 -10.85 -4.28
C GLN A 43 -0.72 -11.17 -5.46
N PRO A 44 0.57 -10.81 -5.38
CA PRO A 44 1.52 -11.08 -6.45
C PRO A 44 1.75 -12.56 -6.68
N GLU A 45 2.16 -12.90 -7.90
CA GLU A 45 2.65 -14.24 -8.23
C GLU A 45 4.00 -14.52 -7.54
N ARG A 46 4.39 -15.80 -7.47
CA ARG A 46 5.67 -16.19 -6.89
C ARG A 46 6.83 -15.53 -7.65
N ASN A 47 7.74 -14.90 -6.91
CA ASN A 47 8.89 -14.17 -7.43
C ASN A 47 8.52 -12.94 -8.30
N GLN A 48 7.29 -12.45 -8.22
CA GLN A 48 6.93 -11.21 -8.91
C GLN A 48 7.68 -10.05 -8.26
N THR A 49 8.43 -9.33 -9.09
CA THR A 49 9.14 -8.11 -8.67
C THR A 49 8.35 -6.87 -9.04
N GLY A 50 8.41 -5.86 -8.18
CA GLY A 50 7.80 -4.57 -8.43
C GLY A 50 8.32 -3.51 -7.47
N GLU A 51 7.89 -2.29 -7.71
CA GLU A 51 8.17 -1.18 -6.82
C GLU A 51 7.10 -1.12 -5.74
N TYR A 52 7.51 -1.13 -4.49
CA TYR A 52 6.62 -0.96 -3.37
C TYR A 52 7.32 -0.16 -2.27
N VAL A 53 6.51 0.43 -1.39
CA VAL A 53 6.99 1.10 -0.19
C VAL A 53 6.35 0.45 1.03
N ALA A 54 7.11 0.34 2.11
CA ALA A 54 6.61 -0.15 3.38
C ALA A 54 6.32 1.04 4.31
N LEU A 55 5.10 1.10 4.85
CA LEU A 55 4.74 2.06 5.89
C LEU A 55 5.16 1.50 7.25
N SER A 56 6.14 2.13 7.90
CA SER A 56 6.54 1.77 9.27
C SER A 56 5.77 2.63 10.26
N TYR A 57 4.69 2.10 10.84
CA TYR A 57 3.85 2.81 11.80
C TYR A 57 3.49 1.92 13.00
N CYS A 58 3.19 2.57 14.13
CA CYS A 58 2.63 1.89 15.29
C CYS A 58 1.15 1.59 15.02
N TRP A 59 0.78 0.31 15.07
CA TRP A 59 -0.61 -0.13 14.91
C TRP A 59 -1.56 0.52 15.94
N GLY A 60 -1.07 0.85 17.13
CA GLY A 60 -1.92 1.39 18.18
C GLY A 60 -2.89 0.34 18.76
N PRO A 61 -3.95 0.76 19.46
CA PRO A 61 -4.91 -0.13 20.11
C PRO A 61 -5.59 -1.12 19.15
N ALA A 62 -5.83 -2.34 19.63
CA ALA A 62 -6.56 -3.35 18.88
C ALA A 62 -7.96 -2.85 18.49
N GLY A 63 -8.38 -3.17 17.26
CA GLY A 63 -9.70 -2.79 16.71
C GLY A 63 -9.76 -1.42 16.02
N GLN A 64 -8.66 -0.64 16.02
CA GLN A 64 -8.62 0.65 15.34
C GLN A 64 -8.07 0.59 13.90
N ASN A 65 -7.50 -0.54 13.47
CA ASN A 65 -6.95 -0.71 12.13
C ASN A 65 -7.83 -1.59 11.25
N LEU A 66 -7.74 -1.38 9.94
CA LEU A 66 -8.23 -2.33 8.96
C LEU A 66 -7.42 -3.63 9.06
N VAL A 67 -8.12 -4.74 9.29
CA VAL A 67 -7.51 -6.08 9.40
C VAL A 67 -8.06 -6.97 8.31
N THR A 68 -7.14 -7.58 7.55
CA THR A 68 -7.50 -8.64 6.61
C THR A 68 -7.51 -9.98 7.36
N THR A 69 -8.65 -10.64 7.33
CA THR A 69 -8.93 -11.96 7.90
C THR A 69 -9.24 -12.93 6.78
N THR A 70 -9.24 -14.23 7.07
CA THR A 70 -9.63 -15.25 6.08
C THR A 70 -11.07 -15.09 5.59
N SER A 71 -11.94 -14.47 6.38
CA SER A 71 -13.35 -14.29 6.05
C SER A 71 -13.63 -13.07 5.16
N ASN A 72 -12.71 -12.09 5.10
CA ASN A 72 -12.90 -10.85 4.34
C ASN A 72 -11.82 -10.65 3.26
N ILE A 73 -10.94 -11.63 3.05
CA ILE A 73 -9.84 -11.51 2.09
C ILE A 73 -10.35 -11.32 0.65
N ASP A 74 -11.38 -12.07 0.24
CA ASP A 74 -11.96 -11.95 -1.11
C ASP A 74 -12.59 -10.56 -1.34
N LEU A 75 -13.19 -9.99 -0.30
CA LEU A 75 -13.71 -8.62 -0.35
C LEU A 75 -12.59 -7.61 -0.53
N HIS A 76 -11.50 -7.75 0.25
CA HIS A 76 -10.37 -6.83 0.16
C HIS A 76 -9.60 -6.97 -1.16
N LEU A 77 -9.60 -8.15 -1.79
CA LEU A 77 -9.04 -8.36 -3.14
C LEU A 77 -9.84 -7.64 -4.23
N ASP A 78 -11.17 -7.51 -4.07
CA ASP A 78 -12.02 -6.73 -4.98
C ASP A 78 -11.86 -5.21 -4.72
N ALA A 79 -12.11 -4.79 -3.48
CA ALA A 79 -12.01 -3.40 -3.06
C ALA A 79 -11.90 -3.27 -1.54
N ILE A 80 -11.12 -2.30 -1.10
CA ILE A 80 -11.02 -1.82 0.27
C ILE A 80 -11.65 -0.44 0.32
N ASN A 81 -12.59 -0.26 1.23
CA ASN A 81 -13.15 1.06 1.48
C ASN A 81 -12.12 1.93 2.20
N LYS A 82 -11.67 3.02 1.55
CA LYS A 82 -10.74 4.00 2.14
C LYS A 82 -11.27 4.61 3.43
N ASP A 83 -12.59 4.76 3.59
CA ASP A 83 -13.21 5.30 4.81
C ASP A 83 -13.00 4.41 6.04
N GLN A 84 -12.65 3.13 5.85
CA GLN A 84 -12.32 2.20 6.93
C GLN A 84 -10.86 2.26 7.36
N LEU A 85 -10.02 2.98 6.61
CA LEU A 85 -8.63 3.17 6.99
C LEU A 85 -8.50 4.21 8.10
N PRO A 86 -7.63 3.96 9.09
CA PRO A 86 -7.17 5.01 9.98
C PRO A 86 -6.64 6.18 9.17
N LYS A 87 -6.91 7.41 9.64
CA LYS A 87 -6.45 8.63 8.99
C LYS A 87 -4.94 8.63 8.70
N ALA A 88 -4.12 8.12 9.63
CA ALA A 88 -2.68 8.00 9.45
C ALA A 88 -2.26 7.11 8.26
N ILE A 89 -3.05 6.07 7.94
CA ILE A 89 -2.81 5.22 6.77
C ILE A 89 -3.34 5.92 5.53
N SER A 90 -4.52 6.55 5.61
CA SER A 90 -5.12 7.26 4.49
C SER A 90 -4.29 8.46 4.01
N ASP A 91 -3.62 9.19 4.91
CA ASP A 91 -2.73 10.30 4.56
C ASP A 91 -1.44 9.83 3.86
N ALA A 92 -1.07 8.55 4.02
CA ALA A 92 0.14 7.98 3.46
C ALA A 92 -0.05 7.31 2.08
N ILE A 93 -1.29 7.21 1.58
CA ILE A 93 -1.65 6.48 0.34
C ILE A 93 -2.36 7.33 -0.71
#